data_AF-A0A521TXK7-F1
#
_entry.id   AF-A0A521TXK7-F1
#
_cell.length_a   1.000
_cell.length_b   1.000
_cell.length_c   1.000
_cell.angle_alpha   90.00
_cell.angle_beta   90.00
_cell.angle_gamma   90.00
#
_symmetry.space_group_name_H-M   'P 1'
#
loop_
_entity.id
_entity.type
_entity.pdbx_description
1 polymer ?
#
loop_
_entity_poly.entity_id
_entity_poly.type
_entity_poly.pdbx_seq_one_letter_code
_entity_poly.pdbx_strand_id
1 'polypeptide(L)'
;MAGRILAALSTADVAARWEAPPLRVGETWLLVGDPARQRGEVLRWRATGASSVAAFSAEGEDALARAWLGLTATLAEAHRTLPVDLTPGGFEVPGLAQTERIDGASLGVAACLGWLSRALGTPPPESVAASAMVRSDGSLGPVTMLPEKVAALGVSAPRVTHLLVARGQSFDEKLPETVTVVRCATLAEAIARAGFALDALPERTIEAQVALVEQFRVENSRQHGVERWRALSAEAWSVGRALLRDPWERVHAAQALTWAALFALHAGDDVAARELVQSIEAPDDPMVRLWKAVVGAAVKIDRDLFDEAVADMDAALGEAHRLGEVHRWIEGHARGTRGRALLHGGRHAEAWTALDETVRWFHDQRMPWEAARTANGAATCLRLTGHAAEALMVVNRALVDLATSAKGRAVSVKTSDYLRLERGRCLLAIGRPAEALESFERVLGTQSRDHDYPRLGALRGTVVAHRRLGQAVDAARGLDRCRAVALACPVGSVLGRVAAMATAEALVDDDQAGFQRALDAWARHRGECDEAAMRTALEREVY
;
A
#
# COMPACT_ATOMS: atom_id res chain seq x y z
N MET A 1 0.30 -57.32 -7.77
CA MET A 1 1.61 -57.16 -8.45
C MET A 1 1.83 -55.71 -8.90
N ALA A 2 0.88 -55.05 -9.56
CA ALA A 2 0.94 -53.61 -9.90
C ALA A 2 1.14 -52.66 -8.69
N GLY A 3 0.53 -52.94 -7.54
CA GLY A 3 0.73 -52.15 -6.31
C GLY A 3 2.11 -52.31 -5.64
N ARG A 4 2.85 -53.39 -5.93
CA ARG A 4 4.24 -53.58 -5.46
C ARG A 4 5.26 -52.98 -6.42
N ILE A 5 4.94 -52.87 -7.70
CA ILE A 5 5.78 -52.19 -8.70
C ILE A 5 5.70 -50.66 -8.52
N LEU A 6 4.53 -50.10 -8.16
CA LEU A 6 4.42 -48.68 -7.77
C LEU A 6 5.11 -48.36 -6.44
N ALA A 7 5.11 -49.28 -5.47
CA ALA A 7 5.86 -49.11 -4.22
C ALA A 7 7.39 -49.31 -4.38
N ALA A 8 7.81 -50.15 -5.33
CA ALA A 8 9.23 -50.36 -5.66
C ALA A 8 9.80 -49.24 -6.55
N LEU A 9 8.98 -48.64 -7.42
CA LEU A 9 9.35 -47.44 -8.19
C LEU A 9 9.25 -46.15 -7.36
N SER A 10 8.66 -46.16 -6.16
CA SER A 10 8.48 -44.96 -5.33
C SER A 10 9.55 -44.71 -4.27
N THR A 11 10.65 -45.48 -4.22
CA THR A 11 11.76 -45.21 -3.28
C THR A 11 13.15 -45.55 -3.80
N ALA A 12 13.30 -46.52 -4.71
CA ALA A 12 14.62 -46.99 -5.13
C ALA A 12 15.17 -46.34 -6.42
N ASP A 13 14.32 -45.99 -7.41
CA ASP A 13 14.79 -45.41 -8.69
C ASP A 13 14.81 -43.87 -8.74
N VAL A 14 14.11 -43.19 -7.82
CA VAL A 14 14.24 -41.73 -7.66
C VAL A 14 15.52 -41.36 -6.88
N ALA A 15 16.10 -42.33 -6.16
CA ALA A 15 17.39 -42.21 -5.50
C ALA A 15 18.58 -42.47 -6.45
N ALA A 16 18.36 -42.55 -7.76
CA ALA A 16 19.41 -42.34 -8.75
C ALA A 16 19.89 -40.89 -8.61
N ARG A 17 20.84 -40.69 -7.67
CA ARG A 17 21.51 -39.46 -7.24
C ARG A 17 21.22 -38.29 -8.19
N TRP A 18 20.09 -37.63 -7.95
CA TRP A 18 19.90 -36.29 -8.47
C TRP A 18 20.87 -35.41 -7.68
N GLU A 19 22.12 -35.37 -8.12
CA GLU A 19 23.04 -34.31 -7.72
C GLU A 19 22.48 -33.03 -8.33
N ALA A 20 21.54 -32.42 -7.62
CA ALA A 20 21.04 -31.11 -7.98
C ALA A 20 22.27 -30.20 -8.11
N PRO A 21 22.39 -29.45 -9.23
CA PRO A 21 23.53 -28.57 -9.41
C PRO A 21 23.60 -27.57 -8.26
N PRO A 22 24.78 -26.99 -7.95
CA PRO A 22 24.89 -25.97 -6.92
C PRO A 22 23.86 -24.86 -7.04
N LEU A 23 23.43 -24.28 -5.90
CA LEU A 23 22.56 -23.11 -5.90
C LEU A 23 23.27 -21.95 -6.63
N ARG A 24 22.51 -21.25 -7.48
CA ARG A 24 22.98 -20.08 -8.21
C ARG A 24 22.67 -18.80 -7.44
N VAL A 25 23.25 -17.69 -7.87
CA VAL A 25 22.91 -16.36 -7.36
C VAL A 25 21.41 -16.11 -7.51
N GLY A 26 20.78 -15.71 -6.40
CA GLY A 26 19.35 -15.48 -6.28
C GLY A 26 18.53 -16.75 -5.99
N GLU A 27 19.13 -17.94 -6.01
CA GLU A 27 18.42 -19.19 -5.69
C GLU A 27 18.48 -19.50 -4.20
N THR A 28 17.45 -20.18 -3.69
CA THR A 28 17.38 -20.69 -2.32
C THR A 28 16.55 -21.97 -2.27
N TRP A 29 16.62 -22.68 -1.15
CA TRP A 29 15.71 -23.79 -0.87
C TRP A 29 14.41 -23.26 -0.25
N LEU A 30 13.29 -23.52 -0.91
CA LEU A 30 11.95 -23.23 -0.41
C LEU A 30 11.30 -24.52 0.08
N LEU A 31 10.90 -24.55 1.35
CA LEU A 31 10.13 -25.65 1.92
C LEU A 31 8.65 -25.32 1.91
N VAL A 32 7.87 -26.13 1.22
CA VAL A 32 6.43 -25.97 1.05
C VAL A 32 5.69 -27.12 1.73
N GLY A 33 4.55 -26.83 2.34
CA GLY A 33 3.63 -27.86 2.85
C GLY A 33 2.37 -27.85 2.01
N ASP A 34 1.86 -29.04 1.67
CA ASP A 34 0.54 -29.26 1.07
C ASP A 34 -0.39 -29.75 2.20
N PRO A 35 -1.23 -28.86 2.79
CA PRO A 35 -2.12 -29.23 3.89
C PRO A 35 -3.15 -30.28 3.48
N ALA A 36 -3.58 -30.28 2.21
CA ALA A 36 -4.58 -31.23 1.71
C ALA A 36 -4.03 -32.65 1.64
N ARG A 37 -2.72 -32.80 1.39
CA ARG A 37 -2.05 -34.10 1.32
C ARG A 37 -1.23 -34.46 2.55
N GLN A 38 -1.15 -33.55 3.52
CA GLN A 38 -0.26 -33.68 4.70
C GLN A 38 1.16 -34.06 4.27
N ARG A 39 1.70 -33.33 3.29
CA ARG A 39 3.00 -33.66 2.67
C ARG A 39 3.83 -32.40 2.45
N GLY A 40 5.13 -32.50 2.71
CA GLY A 40 6.09 -31.45 2.38
C GLY A 40 6.69 -31.62 0.99
N GLU A 41 7.19 -30.52 0.46
CA GLU A 41 7.97 -30.46 -0.77
C GLU A 41 9.14 -29.50 -0.58
N VAL A 42 10.28 -29.81 -1.22
CA VAL A 42 11.44 -28.92 -1.25
C VAL A 42 11.70 -28.52 -2.68
N LEU A 43 11.72 -27.22 -2.90
CA LEU A 43 11.81 -26.60 -4.20
C LEU A 43 13.04 -25.72 -4.26
N ARG A 44 13.61 -25.60 -5.46
CA ARG A 44 14.55 -24.52 -5.76
C ARG A 44 13.75 -23.31 -6.16
N TRP A 45 14.04 -22.19 -5.52
CA TRP A 45 13.30 -20.96 -5.72
C TRP A 45 14.27 -19.83 -6.05
N ARG A 46 14.02 -19.11 -7.15
CA ARG A 46 14.93 -18.08 -7.65
C ARG A 46 14.30 -16.71 -7.62
N ALA A 47 14.93 -15.76 -6.92
CA ALA A 47 14.62 -14.35 -7.00
C ALA A 47 15.16 -13.76 -8.32
N THR A 48 14.26 -13.30 -9.18
CA THR A 48 14.57 -12.73 -10.51
C THR A 48 14.60 -11.21 -10.53
N GLY A 49 14.01 -10.53 -9.54
CA GLY A 49 14.00 -9.07 -9.41
C GLY A 49 13.20 -8.32 -10.49
N ALA A 50 12.49 -9.04 -11.35
CA ALA A 50 11.55 -8.49 -12.33
C ALA A 50 10.16 -9.06 -12.02
N SER A 51 9.09 -8.27 -12.15
CA SER A 51 7.70 -8.71 -11.92
C SER A 51 7.44 -10.06 -12.59
N SER A 52 7.47 -11.16 -11.83
CA SER A 52 7.26 -12.49 -12.39
C SER A 52 5.78 -12.75 -12.58
N VAL A 53 5.44 -13.57 -13.57
CA VAL A 53 4.07 -14.03 -13.87
C VAL A 53 3.58 -15.10 -12.87
N ALA A 54 4.42 -15.54 -11.92
CA ALA A 54 3.98 -16.48 -10.89
C ALA A 54 2.92 -15.83 -9.99
N ALA A 55 1.66 -16.19 -10.20
CA ALA A 55 0.53 -15.75 -9.38
C ALA A 55 0.61 -16.44 -8.02
N PHE A 56 1.15 -15.77 -7.00
CA PHE A 56 1.02 -16.26 -5.63
C PHE A 56 -0.44 -16.13 -5.18
N SER A 57 -0.84 -16.89 -4.17
CA SER A 57 -2.09 -16.58 -3.46
C SER A 57 -1.98 -15.20 -2.82
N ALA A 58 -3.10 -14.54 -2.52
CA ALA A 58 -3.09 -13.25 -1.82
C ALA A 58 -2.30 -13.32 -0.49
N GLU A 59 -2.43 -14.44 0.24
CA GLU A 59 -1.64 -14.69 1.45
C GLU A 59 -0.13 -14.79 1.18
N GLY A 60 0.26 -15.41 0.07
CA GLY A 60 1.64 -15.49 -0.38
C GLY A 60 2.20 -14.11 -0.77
N GLU A 61 1.44 -13.31 -1.50
CA GLU A 61 1.80 -11.92 -1.83
C GLU A 61 1.98 -11.08 -0.56
N ASP A 62 1.05 -11.18 0.38
CA ASP A 62 1.13 -10.50 1.68
C ASP A 62 2.37 -10.95 2.47
N ALA A 63 2.69 -12.25 2.45
CA ALA A 63 3.86 -12.77 3.13
C ALA A 63 5.18 -12.29 2.50
N LEU A 64 5.25 -12.20 1.18
CA LEU A 64 6.40 -11.62 0.47
C LEU A 64 6.55 -10.13 0.77
N ALA A 65 5.45 -9.38 0.77
CA ALA A 65 5.46 -7.96 1.12
C ALA A 65 5.96 -7.76 2.56
N ARG A 66 5.45 -8.54 3.52
CA ARG A 66 5.95 -8.54 4.92
C ARG A 66 7.42 -8.93 5.02
N ALA A 67 7.86 -9.94 4.29
CA ALA A 67 9.25 -10.38 4.28
C ALA A 67 10.19 -9.30 3.74
N TRP A 68 9.78 -8.61 2.68
CA TRP A 68 10.52 -7.48 2.14
C TRP A 68 10.68 -6.35 3.15
N LEU A 69 9.59 -5.96 3.82
CA LEU A 69 9.64 -4.98 4.92
C LEU A 69 10.58 -5.44 6.04
N GLY A 70 10.50 -6.70 6.45
CA GLY A 70 11.40 -7.27 7.45
C GLY A 70 12.88 -7.21 7.05
N LEU A 71 13.17 -7.49 5.78
CA LEU A 71 14.51 -7.38 5.23
C LEU A 71 15.01 -5.93 5.23
N THR A 72 14.22 -4.98 4.71
CA THR A 72 14.64 -3.57 4.66
C THR A 72 14.81 -2.96 6.05
N ALA A 73 13.98 -3.34 7.03
CA ALA A 73 14.22 -2.95 8.43
C ALA A 73 15.52 -3.54 8.96
N THR A 74 15.73 -4.85 8.78
CA THR A 74 16.94 -5.54 9.25
C THR A 74 18.21 -4.89 8.69
N LEU A 75 18.18 -4.50 7.41
CA LEU A 75 19.31 -3.84 6.75
C LEU A 75 19.50 -2.40 7.21
N ALA A 76 18.42 -1.62 7.33
CA ALA A 76 18.51 -0.25 7.78
C ALA A 76 19.02 -0.17 9.23
N GLU A 77 18.59 -1.12 10.07
CA GLU A 77 19.13 -1.35 11.39
C GLU A 77 20.65 -1.62 11.37
N ALA A 78 21.14 -2.36 10.38
CA ALA A 78 22.57 -2.58 10.17
C ALA A 78 23.30 -1.41 9.46
N HIS A 79 22.63 -0.27 9.22
CA HIS A 79 23.13 0.84 8.39
C HIS A 79 23.53 0.40 6.97
N ARG A 80 22.73 -0.50 6.40
CA ARG A 80 22.89 -1.04 5.04
C ARG A 80 21.64 -0.79 4.21
N THR A 81 21.80 -0.85 2.90
CA THR A 81 20.69 -0.76 1.95
C THR A 81 20.85 -1.76 0.81
N LEU A 82 19.73 -2.11 0.18
CA LEU A 82 19.75 -2.92 -1.02
C LEU A 82 20.13 -2.05 -2.24
N PRO A 83 20.75 -2.62 -3.27
CA PRO A 83 20.90 -1.96 -4.56
C PRO A 83 19.56 -1.44 -5.11
N VAL A 84 19.58 -0.27 -5.76
CA VAL A 84 18.37 0.44 -6.23
C VAL A 84 17.59 -0.35 -7.29
N ASP A 85 18.26 -1.25 -8.01
CA ASP A 85 17.68 -2.11 -9.04
C ASP A 85 17.01 -3.38 -8.48
N LEU A 86 17.11 -3.61 -7.17
CA LEU A 86 16.45 -4.74 -6.52
C LEU A 86 15.04 -4.36 -6.07
N THR A 87 14.04 -5.06 -6.60
CA THR A 87 12.63 -4.84 -6.25
C THR A 87 12.05 -6.03 -5.46
N PRO A 88 11.03 -5.80 -4.61
CA PRO A 88 10.27 -6.89 -4.03
C PRO A 88 9.49 -7.60 -5.13
N GLY A 89 9.90 -8.83 -5.42
CA GLY A 89 9.19 -9.70 -6.34
C GLY A 89 10.08 -10.25 -7.44
N GLY A 90 9.43 -10.96 -8.35
CA GLY A 90 10.14 -11.74 -9.35
C GLY A 90 10.65 -13.02 -8.76
N PHE A 91 9.87 -14.06 -8.91
CA PHE A 91 10.20 -15.36 -8.42
C PHE A 91 9.92 -16.41 -9.47
N GLU A 92 10.91 -17.24 -9.73
CA GLU A 92 10.77 -18.42 -10.55
C GLU A 92 10.87 -19.64 -9.65
N VAL A 93 9.86 -20.51 -9.73
CA VAL A 93 9.88 -21.85 -9.15
C VAL A 93 9.89 -22.83 -10.31
N PRO A 94 11.07 -23.25 -10.83
CA PRO A 94 11.14 -24.18 -11.94
C PRO A 94 10.37 -25.46 -11.61
N GLY A 95 9.35 -25.79 -12.41
CA GLY A 95 8.59 -27.04 -12.30
C GLY A 95 7.32 -26.99 -11.44
N LEU A 96 7.00 -25.88 -10.77
CA LEU A 96 5.75 -25.78 -10.01
C LEU A 96 4.60 -25.31 -10.91
N ALA A 97 3.75 -26.24 -11.34
CA ALA A 97 2.58 -25.93 -12.16
C ALA A 97 1.45 -25.22 -11.39
N GLN A 98 1.49 -25.20 -10.04
CA GLN A 98 0.45 -24.62 -9.18
C GLN A 98 1.04 -23.97 -7.91
N THR A 99 1.09 -22.64 -7.90
CA THR A 99 1.55 -21.77 -6.79
C THR A 99 0.57 -21.66 -5.63
N GLU A 100 -0.69 -22.07 -5.81
CA GLU A 100 -1.74 -22.09 -4.77
C GLU A 100 -1.41 -23.00 -3.57
N ARG A 101 -0.36 -23.83 -3.67
CA ARG A 101 0.06 -24.77 -2.63
C ARG A 101 1.06 -24.21 -1.63
N ILE A 102 1.49 -22.96 -1.80
CA ILE A 102 2.51 -22.37 -0.94
C ILE A 102 1.86 -21.73 0.30
N ASP A 103 2.08 -22.34 1.47
CA ASP A 103 1.85 -21.70 2.78
C ASP A 103 2.65 -20.38 2.82
N GLY A 104 1.95 -19.24 2.73
CA GLY A 104 2.55 -17.93 2.55
C GLY A 104 3.57 -17.61 3.63
N ALA A 105 3.30 -17.99 4.88
CA ALA A 105 4.22 -17.76 6.01
C ALA A 105 5.60 -18.41 5.80
N SER A 106 5.69 -19.48 5.01
CA SER A 106 6.94 -20.20 4.75
C SER A 106 7.85 -19.52 3.75
N LEU A 107 7.33 -18.55 2.98
CA LEU A 107 8.12 -17.75 2.05
C LEU A 107 9.12 -16.84 2.78
N GLY A 108 8.82 -16.43 4.02
CA GLY A 108 9.48 -15.35 4.74
C GLY A 108 11.01 -15.32 4.64
N VAL A 109 11.68 -16.16 5.43
CA VAL A 109 13.16 -16.13 5.48
C VAL A 109 13.79 -16.57 4.15
N ALA A 110 13.22 -17.56 3.48
CA ALA A 110 13.72 -18.02 2.18
C ALA A 110 13.76 -16.87 1.16
N ALA A 111 12.71 -16.04 1.11
CA ALA A 111 12.61 -14.90 0.19
C ALA A 111 13.76 -13.91 0.46
N CYS A 112 13.97 -13.57 1.73
CA CYS A 112 15.03 -12.69 2.17
C CYS A 112 16.41 -13.20 1.77
N LEU A 113 16.68 -14.50 1.93
CA LEU A 113 17.95 -15.12 1.52
C LEU A 113 18.13 -15.08 -0.01
N GLY A 114 17.07 -15.33 -0.78
CA GLY A 114 17.11 -15.21 -2.24
C GLY A 114 17.41 -13.79 -2.72
N TRP A 115 16.74 -12.78 -2.13
CA TRP A 115 17.01 -11.37 -2.45
C TRP A 115 18.42 -10.94 -2.05
N LEU A 116 18.90 -11.33 -0.87
CA LEU A 116 20.25 -11.03 -0.41
C LEU A 116 21.32 -11.70 -1.27
N SER A 117 21.09 -12.97 -1.65
CA SER A 117 21.98 -13.66 -2.57
C SER A 117 22.20 -12.86 -3.85
N ARG A 118 21.11 -12.33 -4.42
CA ARG A 118 21.16 -11.48 -5.61
C ARG A 118 21.86 -10.15 -5.33
N ALA A 119 21.51 -9.47 -4.25
CA ALA A 119 22.10 -8.18 -3.87
C ALA A 119 23.63 -8.27 -3.70
N LEU A 120 24.10 -9.38 -3.12
CA LEU A 120 25.51 -9.65 -2.83
C LEU A 120 26.25 -10.37 -3.96
N GLY A 121 25.56 -10.74 -5.05
CA GLY A 121 26.14 -11.53 -6.13
C GLY A 121 26.70 -12.89 -5.68
N THR A 122 26.22 -13.43 -4.55
CA THR A 122 26.79 -14.61 -3.90
C THR A 122 25.69 -15.64 -3.65
N PRO A 123 25.80 -16.91 -4.13
CA PRO A 123 24.80 -17.93 -3.85
C PRO A 123 24.74 -18.26 -2.35
N PRO A 124 23.57 -18.58 -1.77
CA PRO A 124 23.53 -19.05 -0.39
C PRO A 124 24.19 -20.43 -0.26
N PRO A 125 24.67 -20.79 0.94
CA PRO A 125 25.21 -22.12 1.19
C PRO A 125 24.18 -23.21 0.87
N GLU A 126 24.57 -24.20 0.08
CA GLU A 126 23.69 -25.34 -0.27
C GLU A 126 23.26 -26.16 0.94
N SER A 127 24.02 -26.05 2.04
CA SER A 127 23.77 -26.73 3.30
C SER A 127 22.70 -26.07 4.17
N VAL A 128 22.16 -24.91 3.76
CA VAL A 128 21.22 -24.11 4.54
C VAL A 128 19.88 -24.00 3.82
N ALA A 129 18.80 -24.38 4.49
CA ALA A 129 17.45 -24.03 4.10
C ALA A 129 16.74 -23.28 5.22
N ALA A 130 15.63 -22.59 4.93
CA ALA A 130 14.92 -21.81 5.93
C ALA A 130 13.40 -21.96 5.81
N SER A 131 12.72 -22.04 6.95
CA SER A 131 11.25 -22.01 7.02
C SER A 131 10.82 -21.25 8.28
N ALA A 132 10.49 -19.97 8.10
CA ALA A 132 9.99 -19.10 9.15
C ALA A 132 9.26 -17.91 8.53
N MET A 133 8.19 -17.47 9.20
CA MET A 133 7.52 -16.22 8.89
C MET A 133 8.45 -15.06 9.24
N VAL A 134 8.55 -14.07 8.36
CA VAL A 134 9.20 -12.79 8.64
C VAL A 134 8.11 -11.76 8.88
N ARG A 135 8.13 -11.12 10.05
CA ARG A 135 7.29 -9.95 10.33
C ARG A 135 7.93 -8.70 9.75
N SER A 136 7.13 -7.64 9.61
CA SER A 136 7.60 -6.37 9.07
C SER A 136 8.78 -5.81 9.86
N ASP A 137 8.83 -6.00 11.17
CA ASP A 137 9.93 -5.58 12.06
C ASP A 137 11.22 -6.43 11.98
N GLY A 138 11.26 -7.46 11.12
CA GLY A 138 12.38 -8.39 11.03
C GLY A 138 12.37 -9.50 12.08
N SER A 139 11.40 -9.55 13.00
CA SER A 139 11.24 -10.68 13.92
C SER A 139 10.72 -11.91 13.18
N LEU A 140 11.11 -13.10 13.68
CA LEU A 140 10.69 -14.37 13.10
C LEU A 140 9.51 -14.98 13.85
N GLY A 141 8.55 -15.52 13.10
CA GLY A 141 7.38 -16.24 13.61
C GLY A 141 7.35 -17.69 13.14
N PRO A 142 6.65 -18.57 13.88
CA PRO A 142 6.52 -19.97 13.51
C PRO A 142 5.73 -20.13 12.21
N VAL A 143 5.90 -21.29 11.56
CA VAL A 143 5.17 -21.72 10.38
C VAL A 143 4.42 -23.03 10.65
N THR A 144 3.41 -23.31 9.84
CA THR A 144 2.65 -24.56 9.88
C THR A 144 3.40 -25.68 9.14
N MET A 145 2.96 -26.94 9.26
CA MET A 145 3.45 -28.06 8.44
C MET A 145 4.99 -28.26 8.44
N LEU A 146 5.69 -27.80 9.47
CA LEU A 146 7.15 -27.93 9.54
C LEU A 146 7.63 -29.39 9.56
N PRO A 147 6.97 -30.33 10.29
CA PRO A 147 7.42 -31.72 10.29
C PRO A 147 7.40 -32.34 8.89
N GLU A 148 6.35 -32.10 8.11
CA GLU A 148 6.21 -32.60 6.74
C GLU A 148 7.25 -31.97 5.81
N LYS A 149 7.51 -30.66 5.97
CA LYS A 149 8.57 -29.93 5.25
C LYS A 149 9.95 -30.52 5.55
N VAL A 150 10.25 -30.81 6.81
CA VAL A 150 11.50 -31.44 7.24
C VAL A 150 11.65 -32.85 6.67
N ALA A 151 10.58 -33.65 6.70
CA ALA A 151 10.60 -35.00 6.14
C ALA A 151 10.94 -34.99 4.64
N ALA A 152 10.40 -34.02 3.89
CA ALA A 152 10.72 -33.83 2.48
C ALA A 152 12.17 -33.40 2.23
N LEU A 153 12.75 -32.61 3.15
CA LEU A 153 14.13 -32.13 3.05
C LEU A 153 15.16 -33.26 3.00
N GLY A 154 15.00 -34.27 3.86
CA GLY A 154 15.90 -35.42 3.91
C GLY A 154 15.92 -36.25 2.62
N VAL A 155 14.84 -36.23 1.84
CA VAL A 155 14.71 -36.97 0.58
C VAL A 155 15.15 -36.12 -0.61
N SER A 156 14.67 -34.88 -0.68
CA SER A 156 14.78 -34.04 -1.88
C SER A 156 16.02 -33.14 -1.92
N ALA A 157 16.62 -32.82 -0.76
CA ALA A 157 17.79 -31.96 -0.68
C ALA A 157 18.78 -32.47 0.39
N PRO A 158 19.40 -33.65 0.17
CA PRO A 158 20.26 -34.30 1.17
C PRO A 158 21.52 -33.51 1.53
N ARG A 159 21.88 -32.49 0.74
CA ARG A 159 23.00 -31.57 1.04
C ARG A 159 22.66 -30.55 2.12
N VAL A 160 21.37 -30.33 2.41
CA VAL A 160 20.93 -29.42 3.47
C VAL A 160 21.15 -30.08 4.82
N THR A 161 22.03 -29.48 5.62
CA THR A 161 22.38 -29.95 6.97
C THR A 161 21.92 -28.98 8.06
N HIS A 162 21.50 -27.78 7.69
CA HIS A 162 21.02 -26.74 8.61
C HIS A 162 19.66 -26.22 8.15
N LEU A 163 18.68 -26.27 9.04
CA LEU A 163 17.34 -25.70 8.82
C LEU A 163 17.12 -24.52 9.76
N LEU A 164 17.05 -23.31 9.21
CA LEU A 164 16.76 -22.08 9.96
C LEU A 164 15.25 -21.98 10.22
N VAL A 165 14.86 -21.85 11.48
CA VAL A 165 13.46 -21.70 11.91
C VAL A 165 13.31 -20.60 12.95
N ALA A 166 12.08 -20.13 13.18
CA ALA A 166 11.81 -19.18 14.25
C ALA A 166 12.09 -19.77 15.64
N ARG A 167 12.59 -18.95 16.57
CA ARG A 167 12.96 -19.37 17.93
C ARG A 167 11.81 -20.08 18.65
N GLY A 168 10.59 -19.55 18.50
CA GLY A 168 9.36 -20.09 19.09
C GLY A 168 8.74 -21.28 18.36
N GLN A 169 9.39 -21.85 17.34
CA GLN A 169 8.83 -22.96 16.57
C GLN A 169 8.80 -24.27 17.37
N SER A 170 7.64 -24.81 17.70
CA SER A 170 7.51 -26.15 18.26
C SER A 170 7.27 -27.19 17.17
N PHE A 171 7.79 -28.40 17.37
CA PHE A 171 7.41 -29.62 16.67
C PHE A 171 7.93 -30.82 17.48
N ASP A 172 7.15 -31.91 17.54
CA ASP A 172 7.41 -33.05 18.41
C ASP A 172 8.09 -34.22 17.68
N GLU A 173 8.26 -34.11 16.36
CA GLU A 173 8.79 -35.20 15.53
C GLU A 173 10.32 -35.28 15.54
N LYS A 174 10.82 -36.51 15.40
CA LYS A 174 12.26 -36.75 15.21
C LYS A 174 12.69 -36.19 13.86
N LEU A 175 13.56 -35.18 13.90
CA LEU A 175 14.25 -34.67 12.73
C LEU A 175 15.08 -35.79 12.08
N PRO A 176 15.30 -35.75 10.75
CA PRO A 176 16.36 -36.52 10.11
C PRO A 176 17.68 -36.27 10.83
N GLU A 177 18.45 -37.34 11.11
CA GLU A 177 19.72 -37.26 11.84
C GLU A 177 20.76 -36.36 11.16
N THR A 178 20.59 -36.11 9.86
CA THR A 178 21.46 -35.28 9.03
C THR A 178 21.16 -33.78 9.11
N VAL A 179 20.02 -33.38 9.70
CA VAL A 179 19.54 -31.98 9.71
C VAL A 179 19.57 -31.42 11.12
N THR A 180 20.38 -30.37 11.31
CA THR A 180 20.42 -29.57 12.53
C THR A 180 19.45 -28.40 12.42
N VAL A 181 18.51 -28.28 13.35
CA VAL A 181 17.62 -27.11 13.41
C VAL A 181 18.29 -25.97 14.14
N VAL A 182 18.38 -24.82 13.46
CA VAL A 182 18.95 -23.58 13.99
C VAL A 182 17.81 -22.60 14.25
N ARG A 183 17.65 -22.24 15.52
CA ARG A 183 16.56 -21.38 16.01
C ARG A 183 17.00 -19.91 16.03
N CYS A 184 16.31 -19.07 15.25
CA CYS A 184 16.59 -17.63 15.13
C CYS A 184 15.40 -16.81 15.63
N ALA A 185 15.66 -15.77 16.44
CA ALA A 185 14.60 -14.83 16.85
C ALA A 185 14.36 -13.73 15.81
N THR A 186 15.42 -13.34 15.08
CA THR A 186 15.37 -12.24 14.13
C THR A 186 15.93 -12.67 12.77
N LEU A 187 15.54 -11.93 11.74
CA LEU A 187 16.07 -12.11 10.40
C LEU A 187 17.57 -11.82 10.35
N ALA A 188 18.09 -10.87 11.13
CA ALA A 188 19.53 -10.61 11.27
C ALA A 188 20.30 -11.86 11.72
N GLU A 189 19.80 -12.57 12.74
CA GLU A 189 20.38 -13.84 13.20
C GLU A 189 20.35 -14.88 12.08
N ALA A 190 19.23 -15.02 11.36
CA ALA A 190 19.10 -15.99 10.27
C ALA A 190 20.05 -15.69 9.10
N ILE A 191 20.19 -14.42 8.70
CA ILE A 191 21.11 -13.97 7.66
C ILE A 191 22.56 -14.31 8.02
N ALA A 192 22.97 -14.00 9.26
CA ALA A 192 24.32 -14.31 9.73
C ALA A 192 24.59 -15.83 9.73
N ARG A 193 23.60 -16.64 10.12
CA ARG A 193 23.69 -18.11 10.08
C ARG A 193 23.71 -18.68 8.66
N ALA A 194 23.09 -17.98 7.71
CA ALA A 194 23.17 -18.29 6.29
C ALA A 194 24.50 -17.84 5.65
N GLY A 195 25.41 -17.22 6.40
CA GLY A 195 26.74 -16.84 5.92
C GLY A 195 26.77 -15.59 5.05
N PHE A 196 25.70 -14.78 5.04
CA PHE A 196 25.69 -13.52 4.30
C PHE A 196 26.37 -12.40 5.10
N ALA A 197 27.36 -11.76 4.47
CA ALA A 197 28.11 -10.64 5.00
C ALA A 197 27.40 -9.32 4.68
N LEU A 198 26.60 -8.80 5.62
CA LEU A 198 25.82 -7.57 5.39
C LEU A 198 26.69 -6.33 5.19
N ASP A 199 27.92 -6.34 5.67
CA ASP A 199 28.94 -5.31 5.44
C ASP A 199 29.38 -5.17 3.99
N ALA A 200 29.13 -6.18 3.14
CA ALA A 200 29.35 -6.09 1.70
C ALA A 200 28.22 -5.34 0.96
N LEU A 201 27.10 -5.01 1.62
CA LEU A 201 26.06 -4.16 1.05
C LEU A 201 26.44 -2.67 1.17
N PRO A 202 25.89 -1.80 0.29
CA PRO A 202 26.08 -0.36 0.40
C PRO A 202 25.70 0.16 1.78
N GLU A 203 26.58 0.98 2.35
CA GLU A 203 26.34 1.67 3.61
C GLU A 203 25.32 2.79 3.43
N ARG A 204 24.49 3.00 4.46
CA ARG A 204 23.58 4.14 4.54
C ARG A 204 23.78 4.83 5.90
N THR A 205 24.52 5.93 5.88
CA THR A 205 24.86 6.70 7.08
C THR A 205 23.62 7.34 7.72
N ILE A 206 23.72 7.75 8.98
CA ILE A 206 22.65 8.46 9.69
C ILE A 206 22.31 9.77 8.98
N GLU A 207 23.31 10.52 8.52
CA GLU A 207 23.11 11.77 7.79
C GLU A 207 22.34 11.55 6.48
N ALA A 208 22.63 10.46 5.77
CA ALA A 208 21.88 10.09 4.57
C ALA A 208 20.42 9.72 4.89
N GLN A 209 20.17 9.09 6.04
CA GLN A 209 18.81 8.78 6.50
C GLN A 209 18.04 10.04 6.88
N VAL A 210 18.65 10.97 7.62
CA VAL A 210 18.06 12.27 7.95
C VAL A 210 17.74 13.06 6.68
N ALA A 211 18.64 13.07 5.69
CA ALA A 211 18.40 13.69 4.40
C ALA A 211 17.20 13.09 3.64
N LEU A 212 16.98 11.78 3.76
CA LEU A 212 15.79 11.12 3.19
C LEU A 212 14.50 11.56 3.86
N VAL A 213 14.50 11.83 5.17
CA VAL A 213 13.31 12.35 5.88
C VAL A 213 12.84 13.67 5.27
N GLU A 214 13.77 14.57 4.94
CA GLU A 214 13.47 15.82 4.23
C GLU A 214 12.99 15.57 2.79
N GLN A 215 13.56 14.57 2.11
CA GLN A 215 13.13 14.19 0.76
C GLN A 215 11.69 13.64 0.74
N PHE A 216 11.22 12.95 1.79
CA PHE A 216 9.84 12.45 1.82
C PHE A 216 8.79 13.57 1.70
N ARG A 217 9.06 14.75 2.27
CA ARG A 217 8.21 15.93 2.05
C ARG A 217 8.11 16.32 0.57
N VAL A 218 9.23 16.24 -0.15
CA VAL A 218 9.27 16.50 -1.60
C VAL A 218 8.52 15.41 -2.36
N GLU A 219 8.75 14.13 -2.04
CA GLU A 219 8.05 13.00 -2.66
C GLU A 219 6.53 13.08 -2.46
N ASN A 220 6.07 13.54 -1.30
CA ASN A 220 4.65 13.75 -1.02
C ASN A 220 3.97 14.75 -1.96
N SER A 221 4.73 15.71 -2.50
CA SER A 221 4.23 16.71 -3.45
C SER A 221 4.22 16.22 -4.90
N ARG A 222 4.86 15.08 -5.19
CA ARG A 222 4.88 14.46 -6.51
C ARG A 222 3.67 13.53 -6.70
N GLN A 223 3.33 13.28 -7.96
CA GLN A 223 2.32 12.30 -8.32
C GLN A 223 2.97 10.93 -8.46
N HIS A 224 2.44 9.95 -7.73
CA HIS A 224 2.88 8.57 -7.78
C HIS A 224 1.66 7.65 -7.92
N GLY A 225 1.87 6.47 -8.52
CA GLY A 225 0.89 5.38 -8.49
C GLY A 225 0.92 4.63 -7.15
N VAL A 226 -0.07 3.76 -6.94
CA VAL A 226 -0.25 3.00 -5.69
C VAL A 226 1.01 2.25 -5.27
N GLU A 227 1.68 1.56 -6.19
CA GLU A 227 2.88 0.76 -5.87
C GLU A 227 4.04 1.62 -5.39
N ARG A 228 4.21 2.81 -5.99
CA ARG A 228 5.26 3.73 -5.58
C ARG A 228 4.95 4.35 -4.22
N TRP A 229 3.68 4.63 -3.90
CA TRP A 229 3.29 5.02 -2.55
C TRP A 229 3.57 3.93 -1.51
N ARG A 230 3.28 2.66 -1.82
CA ARG A 230 3.64 1.53 -0.95
C ARG A 230 5.16 1.43 -0.75
N ALA A 231 5.93 1.58 -1.83
CA ALA A 231 7.39 1.58 -1.76
C ALA A 231 7.94 2.74 -0.90
N LEU A 232 7.38 3.95 -1.04
CA LEU A 232 7.74 5.11 -0.22
C LEU A 232 7.37 4.90 1.26
N SER A 233 6.22 4.29 1.53
CA SER A 233 5.81 3.92 2.90
C SER A 233 6.81 2.95 3.53
N ALA A 234 7.17 1.88 2.81
CA ALA A 234 8.17 0.91 3.21
C ALA A 234 9.55 1.54 3.49
N GLU A 235 9.99 2.42 2.59
CA GLU A 235 11.27 3.13 2.72
C GLU A 235 11.27 4.08 3.93
N ALA A 236 10.23 4.89 4.10
CA ALA A 236 10.11 5.80 5.23
C ALA A 236 10.03 5.06 6.57
N TRP A 237 9.34 3.92 6.60
CA TRP A 237 9.28 3.08 7.79
C TRP A 237 10.65 2.50 8.14
N SER A 238 11.37 1.97 7.15
CA SER A 238 12.74 1.45 7.30
C SER A 238 13.72 2.52 7.80
N VAL A 239 13.65 3.74 7.25
CA VAL A 239 14.43 4.90 7.73
C VAL A 239 14.10 5.23 9.18
N GLY A 240 12.81 5.30 9.53
CA GLY A 240 12.38 5.58 10.90
C GLY A 240 12.93 4.57 11.91
N ARG A 241 12.90 3.28 11.56
CA ARG A 241 13.43 2.19 12.39
C ARG A 241 14.92 2.27 12.63
N ALA A 242 15.68 2.62 11.60
CA ALA A 242 17.13 2.76 11.73
C ALA A 242 17.52 3.95 12.61
N LEU A 243 16.81 5.08 12.48
CA LEU A 243 17.03 6.27 13.29
C LEU A 243 16.63 6.08 14.77
N LEU A 244 15.67 5.20 15.09
CA LEU A 244 15.29 4.90 16.50
C LEU A 244 16.43 4.37 17.36
N ARG A 245 17.51 3.85 16.76
CA ARG A 245 18.67 3.33 17.48
C ARG A 245 19.52 4.42 18.11
N ASP A 246 19.47 5.63 17.56
CA ASP A 246 20.16 6.79 18.11
C ASP A 246 19.17 7.65 18.91
N PRO A 247 19.35 7.79 20.24
CA PRO A 247 18.51 8.66 21.06
C PRO A 247 18.40 10.11 20.55
N TRP A 248 19.44 10.62 19.88
CA TRP A 248 19.48 11.98 19.34
C TRP A 248 18.61 12.14 18.09
N GLU A 249 18.31 11.04 17.39
CA GLU A 249 17.57 11.03 16.13
C GLU A 249 16.08 10.66 16.29
N ARG A 250 15.58 10.55 17.52
CA ARG A 250 14.18 10.20 17.80
C ARG A 250 13.17 11.14 17.11
N VAL A 251 13.50 12.41 16.93
CA VAL A 251 12.68 13.38 16.20
C VAL A 251 12.56 12.99 14.73
N HIS A 252 13.69 12.78 14.04
CA HIS A 252 13.69 12.36 12.64
C HIS A 252 13.08 10.97 12.45
N ALA A 253 13.29 10.06 13.41
CA ALA A 253 12.67 8.74 13.40
C ALA A 253 11.14 8.84 13.41
N ALA A 254 10.57 9.62 14.34
CA ALA A 254 9.14 9.82 14.44
C ALA A 254 8.56 10.56 13.22
N GLN A 255 9.29 11.52 12.64
CA GLN A 255 8.92 12.14 11.37
C GLN A 255 8.85 11.14 10.22
N ALA A 256 9.88 10.29 10.07
CA ALA A 256 9.94 9.26 9.04
C ALA A 256 8.79 8.26 9.16
N LEU A 257 8.48 7.80 10.38
CA LEU A 257 7.35 6.91 10.64
C LEU A 257 5.99 7.60 10.35
N THR A 258 5.89 8.91 10.63
CA THR A 258 4.68 9.68 10.27
C THR A 258 4.52 9.79 8.75
N TRP A 259 5.61 9.99 8.01
CA TRP A 259 5.61 9.92 6.54
C TRP A 259 5.22 8.53 6.03
N ALA A 260 5.73 7.47 6.66
CA ALA A 260 5.36 6.10 6.32
C ALA A 260 3.86 5.87 6.39
N ALA A 261 3.22 6.33 7.48
CA ALA A 261 1.77 6.25 7.66
C ALA A 261 1.02 7.05 6.59
N LEU A 262 1.46 8.29 6.29
CA LEU A 262 0.81 9.10 5.26
C LEU A 262 0.93 8.46 3.86
N PHE A 263 2.09 7.87 3.52
CA PHE A 263 2.27 7.18 2.26
C PHE A 263 1.44 5.90 2.16
N ALA A 264 1.23 5.19 3.28
CA ALA A 264 0.30 4.07 3.34
C ALA A 264 -1.15 4.53 3.04
N LEU A 265 -1.60 5.67 3.59
CA LEU A 265 -2.89 6.28 3.23
C LEU A 265 -2.97 6.62 1.73
N HIS A 266 -1.91 7.20 1.15
CA HIS A 266 -1.86 7.47 -0.28
C HIS A 266 -1.90 6.21 -1.15
N ALA A 267 -1.43 5.08 -0.63
CA ALA A 267 -1.56 3.77 -1.25
C ALA A 267 -2.93 3.09 -1.01
N GLY A 268 -3.83 3.70 -0.23
CA GLY A 268 -5.11 3.10 0.16
C GLY A 268 -4.98 1.96 1.15
N ASP A 269 -3.89 1.90 1.93
CA ASP A 269 -3.64 0.91 2.98
C ASP A 269 -3.90 1.54 4.36
N ASP A 270 -5.18 1.63 4.73
CA ASP A 270 -5.66 2.24 5.96
C ASP A 270 -5.27 1.42 7.21
N VAL A 271 -5.18 0.10 7.06
CA VAL A 271 -4.74 -0.82 8.11
C VAL A 271 -3.28 -0.55 8.47
N ALA A 272 -2.37 -0.55 7.49
CA ALA A 272 -0.96 -0.27 7.74
C ALA A 272 -0.76 1.15 8.28
N ALA A 273 -1.45 2.16 7.71
CA ALA A 273 -1.37 3.52 8.19
C ALA A 273 -1.74 3.66 9.67
N ARG A 274 -2.81 2.99 10.11
CA ARG A 274 -3.26 2.98 11.51
C ARG A 274 -2.23 2.35 12.44
N GLU A 275 -1.74 1.17 12.08
CA GLU A 275 -0.73 0.45 12.88
C GLU A 275 0.55 1.28 13.00
N LEU A 276 0.98 1.92 11.90
CA LEU A 276 2.11 2.85 11.89
C LEU A 276 1.87 4.01 12.85
N VAL A 277 0.76 4.75 12.74
CA VAL A 277 0.46 5.90 13.62
C VAL A 277 0.44 5.49 15.10
N GLN A 278 -0.14 4.32 15.42
CA GLN A 278 -0.21 3.81 16.79
C GLN A 278 1.18 3.44 17.36
N SER A 279 2.09 2.98 16.50
CA SER A 279 3.46 2.61 16.90
C SER A 279 4.41 3.79 17.14
N ILE A 280 4.04 5.01 16.71
CA ILE A 280 4.92 6.18 16.82
C ILE A 280 4.96 6.67 18.26
N GLU A 281 6.09 6.49 18.93
CA GLU A 281 6.41 7.23 20.15
C GLU A 281 6.85 8.65 19.76
N ALA A 282 5.95 9.63 19.93
CA ALA A 282 6.27 11.00 19.59
C ALA A 282 7.22 11.59 20.67
N PRO A 283 8.40 12.10 20.30
CA PRO A 283 9.26 12.81 21.24
C PRO A 283 8.57 14.07 21.75
N ASP A 284 9.18 14.73 22.74
CA ASP A 284 8.72 16.04 23.22
C ASP A 284 9.06 17.17 22.22
N ASP A 285 8.76 16.94 20.94
CA ASP A 285 8.86 17.90 19.86
C ASP A 285 7.43 18.26 19.40
N PRO A 286 7.03 19.53 19.52
CA PRO A 286 5.66 19.93 19.19
C PRO A 286 5.34 19.78 17.69
N MET A 287 6.33 19.91 16.80
CA MET A 287 6.09 19.72 15.36
C MET A 287 5.79 18.29 15.01
N VAL A 288 6.52 17.34 15.60
CA VAL A 288 6.26 15.92 15.38
C VAL A 288 4.91 15.52 15.95
N ARG A 289 4.55 16.02 17.15
CA ARG A 289 3.22 15.76 17.73
C ARG A 289 2.09 16.27 16.85
N LEU A 290 2.18 17.51 16.37
CA LEU A 290 1.18 18.10 15.48
C LEU A 290 1.10 17.36 14.15
N TRP A 291 2.24 17.00 13.56
CA TRP A 291 2.27 16.25 12.31
C TRP A 291 1.66 14.85 12.46
N LYS A 292 2.01 14.14 13.54
CA LYS A 292 1.39 12.87 13.90
C LYS A 292 -0.12 13.02 14.08
N ALA A 293 -0.58 14.08 14.76
CA ALA A 293 -2.01 14.33 14.95
C ALA A 293 -2.74 14.53 13.61
N VAL A 294 -2.17 15.32 12.69
CA VAL A 294 -2.74 15.53 11.34
C VAL A 294 -2.87 14.21 10.57
N VAL A 295 -1.81 13.39 10.55
CA VAL A 295 -1.86 12.09 9.87
C VAL A 295 -2.80 11.13 10.58
N GLY A 296 -2.84 11.13 11.91
CA GLY A 296 -3.79 10.33 12.70
C GLY A 296 -5.25 10.69 12.43
N ALA A 297 -5.58 11.98 12.32
CA ALA A 297 -6.91 12.42 11.92
C ALA A 297 -7.24 12.01 10.47
N ALA A 298 -6.27 12.01 9.56
CA ALA A 298 -6.48 11.48 8.21
C ALA A 298 -6.80 9.97 8.23
N VAL A 299 -6.11 9.16 9.05
CA VAL A 299 -6.46 7.74 9.27
C VAL A 299 -7.88 7.60 9.81
N LYS A 300 -8.29 8.45 10.75
CA LYS A 300 -9.64 8.44 11.33
C LYS A 300 -10.71 8.77 10.28
N ILE A 301 -10.46 9.74 9.40
CA ILE A 301 -11.37 10.07 8.28
C ILE A 301 -11.59 8.86 7.37
N ASP A 302 -10.53 8.14 6.99
CA ASP A 302 -10.65 6.98 6.09
C ASP A 302 -11.37 5.77 6.73
N ARG A 303 -11.59 5.82 8.05
CA ARG A 303 -12.31 4.82 8.85
C ARG A 303 -13.66 5.33 9.39
N ASP A 304 -14.17 6.42 8.84
CA ASP A 304 -15.45 7.03 9.21
C ASP A 304 -15.54 7.52 10.68
N LEU A 305 -14.39 7.78 11.33
CA LEU A 305 -14.29 8.31 12.70
C LEU A 305 -14.21 9.84 12.69
N PHE A 306 -15.19 10.50 12.08
CA PHE A 306 -15.13 11.93 11.75
C PHE A 306 -15.13 12.84 12.98
N ASP A 307 -15.97 12.58 13.98
CA ASP A 307 -16.04 13.42 15.19
C ASP A 307 -14.75 13.34 16.01
N GLU A 308 -14.15 12.15 16.10
CA GLU A 308 -12.83 11.98 16.72
C GLU A 308 -11.74 12.73 15.95
N ALA A 309 -11.79 12.72 14.60
CA ALA A 309 -10.85 13.47 13.78
C ALA A 309 -11.02 15.00 13.97
N VAL A 310 -12.25 15.50 14.11
CA VAL A 310 -12.52 16.91 14.41
C VAL A 310 -11.97 17.28 15.79
N ALA A 311 -12.25 16.46 16.82
CA ALA A 311 -11.78 16.71 18.18
C ALA A 311 -10.24 16.73 18.27
N ASP A 312 -9.56 15.78 17.62
CA ASP A 312 -8.09 15.76 17.53
C ASP A 312 -7.55 17.03 16.87
N MET A 313 -8.19 17.51 15.79
CA MET A 313 -7.74 18.70 15.08
C MET A 313 -8.03 19.98 15.84
N ASP A 314 -9.13 20.07 16.60
CA ASP A 314 -9.38 21.19 17.51
C ASP A 314 -8.29 21.28 18.59
N ALA A 315 -7.88 20.15 19.17
CA ALA A 315 -6.77 20.10 20.12
C ALA A 315 -5.43 20.50 19.46
N ALA A 316 -5.14 19.96 18.27
CA ALA A 316 -3.92 20.28 17.52
C ALA A 316 -3.84 21.76 17.14
N LEU A 317 -4.96 22.39 16.75
CA LEU A 317 -5.01 23.82 16.44
C LEU A 317 -4.73 24.69 17.67
N GLY A 318 -5.23 24.29 18.85
CA GLY A 318 -4.92 24.96 20.11
C GLY A 318 -3.43 24.88 20.50
N GLU A 319 -2.75 23.79 20.15
CA GLU A 319 -1.29 23.68 20.30
C GLU A 319 -0.56 24.50 19.22
N ALA A 320 -0.91 24.38 17.94
CA ALA A 320 -0.28 25.11 16.84
C ALA A 320 -0.32 26.63 17.05
N HIS A 321 -1.45 27.17 17.52
CA HIS A 321 -1.59 28.60 17.81
C HIS A 321 -0.60 29.09 18.86
N ARG A 322 -0.26 28.26 19.86
CA ARG A 322 0.70 28.60 20.92
C ARG A 322 2.15 28.64 20.44
N LEU A 323 2.47 27.94 19.35
CA LEU A 323 3.84 27.86 18.82
C LEU A 323 4.21 29.04 17.91
N GLY A 324 3.24 29.83 17.44
CA GLY A 324 3.48 31.03 16.66
C GLY A 324 3.93 30.79 15.22
N GLU A 325 4.67 31.75 14.65
CA GLU A 325 4.89 31.84 13.19
C GLU A 325 5.73 30.72 12.57
N VAL A 326 6.57 30.04 13.35
CA VAL A 326 7.50 29.00 12.85
C VAL A 326 6.74 27.78 12.31
N HIS A 327 5.46 27.63 12.67
CA HIS A 327 4.68 26.41 12.45
C HIS A 327 3.43 26.61 11.59
N ARG A 328 3.35 27.73 10.85
CA ARG A 328 2.19 28.05 10.00
C ARG A 328 1.82 26.92 9.04
N TRP A 329 2.80 26.27 8.41
CA TRP A 329 2.49 25.18 7.48
C TRP A 329 1.66 24.06 8.15
N ILE A 330 2.03 23.60 9.35
CA ILE A 330 1.30 22.53 10.02
C ILE A 330 -0.07 22.99 10.52
N GLU A 331 -0.19 24.25 10.95
CA GLU A 331 -1.48 24.85 11.31
C GLU A 331 -2.45 24.81 10.12
N GLY A 332 -1.99 25.20 8.93
CA GLY A 332 -2.79 25.12 7.71
C GLY A 332 -3.24 23.69 7.39
N HIS A 333 -2.36 22.69 7.56
CA HIS A 333 -2.70 21.28 7.37
C HIS A 333 -3.72 20.77 8.41
N ALA A 334 -3.61 21.20 9.66
CA ALA A 334 -4.60 20.89 10.70
C ALA A 334 -5.97 21.51 10.40
N ARG A 335 -6.00 22.79 9.99
CA ARG A 335 -7.24 23.48 9.57
C ARG A 335 -7.91 22.77 8.40
N GLY A 336 -7.14 22.45 7.35
CA GLY A 336 -7.64 21.74 6.18
C GLY A 336 -8.13 20.32 6.52
N THR A 337 -7.42 19.60 7.39
CA THR A 337 -7.81 18.24 7.82
C THR A 337 -9.08 18.26 8.67
N ARG A 338 -9.24 19.24 9.57
CA ARG A 338 -10.48 19.48 10.29
C ARG A 338 -11.65 19.73 9.35
N GLY A 339 -11.47 20.63 8.37
CA GLY A 339 -12.50 20.93 7.37
C GLY A 339 -12.89 19.69 6.54
N ARG A 340 -11.91 18.84 6.19
CA ARG A 340 -12.16 17.54 5.56
C ARG A 340 -12.94 16.59 6.46
N ALA A 341 -12.60 16.49 7.74
CA ALA A 341 -13.34 15.64 8.68
C ALA A 341 -14.82 16.07 8.79
N LEU A 342 -15.09 17.38 8.87
CA LEU A 342 -16.45 17.92 8.82
C LEU A 342 -17.17 17.59 7.51
N LEU A 343 -16.49 17.73 6.37
CA LEU A 343 -17.03 17.39 5.06
C LEU A 343 -17.43 15.91 5.00
N HIS A 344 -16.52 14.99 5.33
CA HIS A 344 -16.81 13.57 5.31
C HIS A 344 -17.85 13.15 6.35
N GLY A 345 -17.95 13.86 7.48
CA GLY A 345 -19.02 13.70 8.47
C GLY A 345 -20.38 14.28 8.08
N GLY A 346 -20.55 14.79 6.86
CA GLY A 346 -21.83 15.34 6.37
C GLY A 346 -22.17 16.73 6.92
N ARG A 347 -21.28 17.36 7.68
CA ARG A 347 -21.46 18.70 8.27
C ARG A 347 -21.10 19.78 7.25
N HIS A 348 -21.70 19.73 6.06
CA HIS A 348 -21.26 20.47 4.88
C HIS A 348 -21.21 22.00 5.05
N ALA A 349 -22.16 22.58 5.78
CA ALA A 349 -22.18 24.02 6.05
C ALA A 349 -20.99 24.45 6.94
N GLU A 350 -20.74 23.71 8.01
CA GLU A 350 -19.59 23.97 8.90
C GLU A 350 -18.26 23.69 8.20
N ALA A 351 -18.21 22.63 7.39
CA ALA A 351 -17.05 22.28 6.57
C ALA A 351 -16.73 23.38 5.57
N TRP A 352 -17.75 23.91 4.88
CA TRP A 352 -17.59 25.04 3.95
C TRP A 352 -16.97 26.24 4.65
N THR A 353 -17.54 26.70 5.77
CA THR A 353 -17.02 27.83 6.53
C THR A 353 -15.57 27.60 6.93
N ALA A 354 -15.25 26.44 7.52
CA ALA A 354 -13.89 26.12 7.95
C ALA A 354 -12.89 26.07 6.78
N LEU A 355 -13.28 25.46 5.65
CA LEU A 355 -12.41 25.31 4.48
C LEU A 355 -12.21 26.64 3.73
N ASP A 356 -13.26 27.45 3.57
CA ASP A 356 -13.18 28.78 2.95
C ASP A 356 -12.31 29.74 3.79
N GLU A 357 -12.47 29.75 5.11
CA GLU A 357 -11.57 30.48 6.02
C GLU A 357 -10.12 30.02 5.87
N THR A 358 -9.91 28.71 5.74
CA THR A 358 -8.58 28.12 5.55
C THR A 358 -7.97 28.51 4.19
N VAL A 359 -8.78 28.57 3.12
CA VAL A 359 -8.34 29.07 1.81
C VAL A 359 -7.86 30.52 1.91
N ARG A 360 -8.64 31.40 2.55
CA ARG A 360 -8.26 32.81 2.76
C ARG A 360 -6.97 32.91 3.57
N TRP A 361 -6.89 32.14 4.66
CA TRP A 361 -5.71 32.07 5.50
C TRP A 361 -4.45 31.66 4.69
N PHE A 362 -4.54 30.63 3.83
CA PHE A 362 -3.42 30.23 2.98
C PHE A 362 -3.01 31.31 1.97
N HIS A 363 -3.97 32.08 1.44
CA HIS A 363 -3.65 33.24 0.61
C HIS A 363 -2.89 34.32 1.39
N ASP A 364 -3.31 34.63 2.61
CA ASP A 364 -2.62 35.59 3.49
C ASP A 364 -1.20 35.11 3.83
N GLN A 365 -1.01 33.79 3.95
CA GLN A 365 0.31 33.17 4.14
C GLN A 365 1.14 33.03 2.86
N ARG A 366 0.65 33.52 1.72
CA ARG A 366 1.31 33.40 0.40
C ARG A 366 1.59 31.93 0.01
N MET A 367 0.65 31.03 0.33
CA MET A 367 0.69 29.60 0.01
C MET A 367 -0.44 29.21 -0.96
N PRO A 368 -0.47 29.75 -2.20
CA PRO A 368 -1.58 29.52 -3.13
C PRO A 368 -1.78 28.06 -3.53
N TRP A 369 -0.74 27.20 -3.44
CA TRP A 369 -0.87 25.78 -3.74
C TRP A 369 -1.64 25.00 -2.66
N GLU A 370 -1.48 25.37 -1.38
CA GLU A 370 -2.29 24.79 -0.29
C GLU A 370 -3.70 25.39 -0.27
N ALA A 371 -3.85 26.67 -0.63
CA ALA A 371 -5.15 27.29 -0.86
C ALA A 371 -5.93 26.52 -1.94
N ALA A 372 -5.30 26.22 -3.08
CA ALA A 372 -5.91 25.43 -4.15
C ALA A 372 -6.31 24.01 -3.71
N ARG A 373 -5.47 23.34 -2.93
CA ARG A 373 -5.78 22.02 -2.35
C ARG A 373 -7.01 22.07 -1.43
N THR A 374 -7.10 23.10 -0.60
CA THR A 374 -8.21 23.29 0.35
C THR A 374 -9.49 23.71 -0.37
N ALA A 375 -9.38 24.55 -1.40
CA ALA A 375 -10.49 25.00 -2.23
C ALA A 375 -11.23 23.84 -2.91
N ASN A 376 -10.55 22.73 -3.20
CA ASN A 376 -11.21 21.51 -3.68
C ASN A 376 -12.26 20.99 -2.70
N GLY A 377 -11.92 20.92 -1.40
CA GLY A 377 -12.86 20.51 -0.36
C GLY A 377 -13.99 21.53 -0.18
N ALA A 378 -13.67 22.83 -0.22
CA ALA A 378 -14.66 23.90 -0.12
C ALA A 378 -15.68 23.83 -1.28
N ALA A 379 -15.21 23.66 -2.51
CA ALA A 379 -16.06 23.46 -3.68
C ALA A 379 -16.92 22.19 -3.57
N THR A 380 -16.37 21.10 -3.01
CA THR A 380 -17.13 19.88 -2.75
C THR A 380 -18.30 20.14 -1.80
N CYS A 381 -18.10 20.93 -0.74
CA CYS A 381 -19.18 21.33 0.18
C CYS A 381 -20.29 22.12 -0.54
N LEU A 382 -19.91 23.09 -1.38
CA LEU A 382 -20.86 23.86 -2.18
C LEU A 382 -21.67 22.97 -3.13
N ARG A 383 -21.00 22.05 -3.84
CA ARG A 383 -21.67 21.11 -4.75
C ARG A 383 -22.66 20.22 -4.00
N LEU A 384 -22.25 19.63 -2.88
CA LEU A 384 -23.11 18.73 -2.08
C LEU A 384 -24.29 19.46 -1.41
N THR A 385 -24.25 20.79 -1.31
CA THR A 385 -25.35 21.62 -0.79
C THR A 385 -26.18 22.28 -1.89
N GLY A 386 -26.01 21.88 -3.15
CA GLY A 386 -26.80 22.38 -4.29
C GLY A 386 -26.27 23.65 -4.97
N HIS A 387 -25.13 24.19 -4.52
CA HIS A 387 -24.51 25.42 -5.04
C HIS A 387 -23.44 25.10 -6.09
N ALA A 388 -23.72 24.18 -7.02
CA ALA A 388 -22.73 23.67 -7.98
C ALA A 388 -22.16 24.73 -8.93
N ALA A 389 -22.91 25.79 -9.25
CA ALA A 389 -22.40 26.90 -10.06
C ALA A 389 -21.34 27.72 -9.30
N GLU A 390 -21.54 27.97 -8.02
CA GLU A 390 -20.56 28.64 -7.15
C GLU A 390 -19.33 27.77 -6.92
N ALA A 391 -19.54 26.46 -6.70
CA ALA A 391 -18.46 25.49 -6.62
C ALA A 391 -17.55 25.53 -7.87
N LEU A 392 -18.15 25.58 -9.06
CA LEU A 392 -17.42 25.71 -10.32
C LEU A 392 -16.58 26.99 -10.39
N MET A 393 -17.08 28.11 -9.87
CA MET A 393 -16.31 29.36 -9.78
C MET A 393 -15.08 29.21 -8.87
N VAL A 394 -15.26 28.61 -7.69
CA VAL A 394 -14.17 28.33 -6.73
C VAL A 394 -13.10 27.46 -7.37
N VAL A 395 -13.50 26.38 -8.04
CA VAL A 395 -12.58 25.46 -8.72
C VAL A 395 -11.81 26.13 -9.85
N ASN A 396 -12.50 26.87 -10.72
CA ASN A 396 -11.84 27.57 -11.84
C ASN A 396 -10.84 28.61 -11.34
N ARG A 397 -11.17 29.36 -10.26
CA ARG A 397 -10.24 30.29 -9.63
C ARG A 397 -9.01 29.55 -9.07
N ALA A 398 -9.22 28.47 -8.33
CA ALA A 398 -8.13 27.67 -7.77
C ALA A 398 -7.20 27.10 -8.86
N LEU A 399 -7.75 26.69 -10.02
CA LEU A 399 -6.95 26.24 -11.17
C LEU A 399 -6.10 27.38 -11.77
N VAL A 400 -6.64 28.59 -11.87
CA VAL A 400 -5.91 29.79 -12.34
C VAL A 400 -4.79 30.17 -11.37
N ASP A 401 -5.10 30.21 -10.07
CA ASP A 401 -4.12 30.53 -9.02
C ASP A 401 -2.97 29.52 -9.01
N LEU A 402 -3.29 28.23 -9.18
CA LEU A 402 -2.29 27.17 -9.27
C LEU A 402 -1.40 27.33 -10.52
N ALA A 403 -2.00 27.61 -11.68
CA ALA A 403 -1.28 27.78 -12.95
C ALA A 403 -0.35 29.00 -12.98
N THR A 404 -0.71 30.07 -12.27
CA THR A 404 0.06 31.33 -12.23
C THR A 404 1.17 31.33 -11.18
N SER A 405 1.11 30.45 -10.17
CA SER A 405 2.12 30.41 -9.12
C SER A 405 3.40 29.67 -9.55
N ALA A 406 4.57 30.29 -9.35
CA ALA A 406 5.87 29.72 -9.74
C ALA A 406 6.17 28.38 -9.01
N LYS A 407 5.78 28.27 -7.73
CA LYS A 407 5.81 27.01 -6.96
C LYS A 407 4.68 26.06 -7.36
N GLY A 408 3.54 26.58 -7.82
CA GLY A 408 2.44 25.79 -8.36
C GLY A 408 2.90 24.87 -9.47
N ARG A 409 3.76 25.35 -10.39
CA ARG A 409 4.32 24.51 -11.48
C ARG A 409 5.04 23.23 -11.00
N ALA A 410 5.60 23.22 -9.79
CA ALA A 410 6.27 22.03 -9.21
C ALA A 410 5.34 21.15 -8.36
N VAL A 411 4.27 21.72 -7.78
CA VAL A 411 3.29 21.06 -6.89
C VAL A 411 2.02 20.62 -7.66
N SER A 412 1.98 20.87 -8.98
CA SER A 412 0.76 21.17 -9.74
C SER A 412 -0.09 19.97 -10.15
N VAL A 413 0.49 18.84 -10.54
CA VAL A 413 -0.29 17.86 -11.33
C VAL A 413 -1.36 17.18 -10.47
N LYS A 414 -0.98 16.66 -9.29
CA LYS A 414 -1.92 16.01 -8.38
C LYS A 414 -3.07 16.96 -7.98
N THR A 415 -2.78 18.11 -7.40
CA THR A 415 -3.83 19.07 -6.98
C THR A 415 -4.67 19.55 -8.15
N SER A 416 -4.08 19.78 -9.31
CA SER A 416 -4.81 20.18 -10.51
C SER A 416 -5.76 19.08 -11.00
N ASP A 417 -5.38 17.81 -10.89
CA ASP A 417 -6.23 16.68 -11.27
C ASP A 417 -7.42 16.52 -10.33
N TYR A 418 -7.25 16.69 -9.01
CA TYR A 418 -8.37 16.74 -8.07
C TYR A 418 -9.32 17.90 -8.38
N LEU A 419 -8.79 19.09 -8.65
CA LEU A 419 -9.61 20.24 -9.04
C LEU A 419 -10.33 20.00 -10.37
N ARG A 420 -9.71 19.36 -11.37
CA ARG A 420 -10.37 19.04 -12.64
C ARG A 420 -11.45 17.98 -12.49
N LEU A 421 -11.24 16.99 -11.63
CA LEU A 421 -12.26 16.03 -11.22
C LEU A 421 -13.47 16.77 -10.62
N GLU A 422 -13.24 17.64 -9.64
CA GLU A 422 -14.33 18.38 -9.01
C GLU A 422 -15.00 19.38 -9.97
N ARG A 423 -14.23 20.00 -10.89
CA ARG A 423 -14.77 20.80 -12.00
C ARG A 423 -15.76 19.99 -12.83
N GLY A 424 -15.40 18.76 -13.21
CA GLY A 424 -16.27 17.87 -13.98
C GLY A 424 -17.54 17.51 -13.21
N ARG A 425 -17.45 17.26 -11.90
CA ARG A 425 -18.62 17.00 -11.04
C ARG A 425 -19.55 18.20 -10.94
N CYS A 426 -19.00 19.40 -10.77
CA CYS A 426 -19.78 20.64 -10.78
C CYS A 426 -20.50 20.82 -12.11
N LEU A 427 -19.82 20.57 -13.24
CA LEU A 427 -20.40 20.67 -14.58
C LEU A 427 -21.52 19.65 -14.82
N LEU A 428 -21.35 18.40 -14.36
CA LEU A 428 -22.44 17.43 -14.38
C LEU A 428 -23.64 17.91 -13.56
N ALA A 429 -23.42 18.42 -12.35
CA ALA A 429 -24.50 18.88 -11.48
C ALA A 429 -25.32 20.04 -12.08
N ILE A 430 -24.69 20.90 -12.90
CA ILE A 430 -25.39 22.00 -13.60
C ILE A 430 -25.81 21.65 -15.04
N GLY A 431 -25.79 20.37 -15.43
CA GLY A 431 -26.31 19.92 -16.73
C GLY A 431 -25.41 20.22 -17.93
N ARG A 432 -24.09 20.31 -17.75
CA ARG A 432 -23.09 20.56 -18.81
C ARG A 432 -22.17 19.35 -19.04
N PRO A 433 -22.70 18.20 -19.49
CA PRO A 433 -21.94 16.94 -19.56
C PRO A 433 -20.80 16.95 -20.58
N ALA A 434 -20.91 17.68 -21.68
CA ALA A 434 -19.83 17.78 -22.68
C ALA A 434 -18.55 18.43 -22.09
N GLU A 435 -18.70 19.54 -21.37
CA GLU A 435 -17.55 20.19 -20.72
C GLU A 435 -17.04 19.44 -19.50
N ALA A 436 -17.92 18.66 -18.84
CA ALA A 436 -17.51 17.75 -17.78
C ALA A 436 -16.58 16.67 -18.33
N LEU A 437 -16.93 16.09 -19.48
CA LEU A 437 -16.13 15.07 -20.16
C LEU A 437 -14.73 15.59 -20.48
N GLU A 438 -14.59 16.79 -21.06
CA GLU A 438 -13.26 17.41 -21.28
C GLU A 438 -12.45 17.58 -19.99
N SER A 439 -13.14 17.79 -18.86
CA SER A 439 -12.53 17.94 -17.56
C SER A 439 -11.97 16.60 -17.06
N PHE A 440 -12.77 15.53 -17.18
CA PHE A 440 -12.38 14.17 -16.79
C PHE A 440 -11.31 13.60 -17.71
N GLU A 441 -11.39 13.82 -19.03
CA GLU A 441 -10.39 13.35 -20.00
C GLU A 441 -9.00 13.91 -19.72
N ARG A 442 -8.90 15.15 -19.24
CA ARG A 442 -7.62 15.71 -18.80
C ARG A 442 -7.04 14.96 -17.60
N VAL A 443 -7.86 14.54 -16.63
CA VAL A 443 -7.43 13.69 -15.50
C VAL A 443 -7.07 12.29 -15.97
N LEU A 444 -7.82 11.74 -16.93
CA LEU A 444 -7.48 10.47 -17.57
C LEU A 444 -6.20 10.55 -18.42
N GLY A 445 -5.77 11.75 -18.83
CA GLY A 445 -4.53 11.93 -19.58
C GLY A 445 -3.26 11.89 -18.73
N THR A 446 -3.35 12.12 -17.41
CA THR A 446 -2.18 12.30 -16.53
C THR A 446 -1.75 11.03 -15.80
N GLN A 447 -2.68 10.11 -15.52
CA GLN A 447 -2.41 8.85 -14.80
C GLN A 447 -2.57 7.65 -15.73
N SER A 448 -1.75 6.61 -15.56
CA SER A 448 -1.72 5.47 -16.49
C SER A 448 -2.66 4.33 -16.10
N ARG A 449 -2.99 4.15 -14.83
CA ARG A 449 -3.76 2.99 -14.34
C ARG A 449 -5.10 3.38 -13.78
N ASP A 450 -6.15 2.66 -14.16
CA ASP A 450 -7.54 2.98 -13.80
C ASP A 450 -7.83 2.95 -12.31
N HIS A 451 -7.07 2.19 -11.52
CA HIS A 451 -7.21 2.17 -10.06
C HIS A 451 -6.54 3.37 -9.35
N ASP A 452 -5.76 4.19 -10.06
CA ASP A 452 -5.14 5.38 -9.46
C ASP A 452 -6.22 6.44 -9.16
N TYR A 453 -6.15 7.07 -8.00
CA TYR A 453 -6.99 8.24 -7.69
C TYR A 453 -6.19 9.53 -8.00
N PRO A 454 -6.80 10.59 -8.60
CA PRO A 454 -8.22 10.79 -8.93
C PRO A 454 -8.73 10.22 -10.26
N ARG A 455 -7.92 9.51 -11.05
CA ARG A 455 -8.34 8.92 -12.34
C ARG A 455 -9.56 8.02 -12.23
N LEU A 456 -9.65 7.17 -11.21
CA LEU A 456 -10.84 6.33 -10.98
C LEU A 456 -12.12 7.16 -10.82
N GLY A 457 -12.04 8.27 -10.08
CA GLY A 457 -13.16 9.21 -9.93
C GLY A 457 -13.53 9.89 -11.25
N ALA A 458 -12.54 10.22 -12.08
CA ALA A 458 -12.76 10.79 -13.41
C ALA A 458 -13.37 9.75 -14.37
N LEU A 459 -12.93 8.50 -14.32
CA LEU A 459 -13.49 7.39 -15.10
C LEU A 459 -14.98 7.22 -14.80
N ARG A 460 -15.37 7.19 -13.52
CA ARG A 460 -16.78 7.21 -13.11
C ARG A 460 -17.53 8.42 -13.69
N GLY A 461 -16.94 9.60 -13.57
CA GLY A 461 -17.48 10.83 -14.15
C GLY A 461 -17.73 10.74 -15.66
N THR A 462 -16.82 10.11 -16.41
CA THR A 462 -17.02 9.89 -17.86
C THR A 462 -18.20 8.99 -18.17
N VAL A 463 -18.45 7.95 -17.35
CA VAL A 463 -19.61 7.06 -17.53
C VAL A 463 -20.90 7.87 -17.43
N VAL A 464 -21.05 8.69 -16.39
CA VAL A 464 -22.22 9.56 -16.20
C VAL A 464 -22.34 10.60 -17.32
N ALA A 465 -21.23 11.21 -17.72
CA ALA A 465 -21.21 12.18 -18.82
C ALA A 465 -21.66 11.57 -20.15
N HIS A 466 -21.12 10.41 -20.53
CA HIS A 466 -21.49 9.70 -21.75
C HIS A 466 -22.97 9.28 -21.76
N ARG A 467 -23.52 8.81 -20.63
CA ARG A 467 -24.96 8.52 -20.51
C ARG A 467 -25.83 9.73 -20.80
N ARG A 468 -25.53 10.87 -20.16
CA ARG A 468 -26.27 12.13 -20.35
C ARG A 468 -26.16 12.70 -21.76
N LEU A 469 -25.12 12.30 -22.51
CA LEU A 469 -24.93 12.63 -23.91
C LEU A 469 -25.55 11.60 -24.87
N GLY A 470 -26.17 10.52 -24.38
CA GLY A 470 -26.73 9.44 -25.21
C GLY A 470 -25.67 8.51 -25.82
N GLN A 471 -24.44 8.56 -25.33
CA GLN A 471 -23.29 7.79 -25.84
C GLN A 471 -23.20 6.43 -25.13
N ALA A 472 -24.20 5.57 -25.35
CA ALA A 472 -24.37 4.32 -24.60
C ALA A 472 -23.18 3.36 -24.67
N VAL A 473 -22.48 3.29 -25.81
CA VAL A 473 -21.33 2.39 -26.01
C VAL A 473 -20.14 2.81 -25.14
N ASP A 474 -19.82 4.10 -25.08
CA ASP A 474 -18.70 4.61 -24.30
C ASP A 474 -19.00 4.57 -22.80
N ALA A 475 -20.25 4.82 -22.39
CA ALA A 475 -20.71 4.61 -21.02
C ALA A 475 -20.53 3.15 -20.57
N ALA A 476 -20.95 2.19 -21.40
CA ALA A 476 -20.78 0.76 -21.10
C ALA A 476 -19.30 0.38 -20.97
N ARG A 477 -18.43 0.85 -21.88
CA ARG A 477 -16.99 0.59 -21.80
C ARG A 477 -16.37 1.17 -20.53
N GLY A 478 -16.75 2.38 -20.13
CA GLY A 478 -16.28 2.98 -18.88
C GLY A 478 -16.75 2.21 -17.65
N LEU A 479 -17.99 1.72 -17.66
CA LEU A 479 -18.54 0.90 -16.58
C LEU A 479 -17.81 -0.43 -16.43
N ASP A 480 -17.51 -1.11 -17.54
CA ASP A 480 -16.73 -2.35 -17.54
C ASP A 480 -15.34 -2.14 -16.92
N ARG A 481 -14.71 -0.99 -17.18
CA ARG A 481 -13.42 -0.61 -16.56
C ARG A 481 -13.56 -0.36 -15.05
N CYS A 482 -14.58 0.36 -14.60
CA CYS A 482 -14.87 0.53 -13.18
C CYS A 482 -15.10 -0.82 -12.49
N ARG A 483 -15.91 -1.70 -13.09
CA ARG A 483 -16.15 -3.05 -12.58
C ARG A 483 -14.86 -3.87 -12.48
N ALA A 484 -14.00 -3.83 -13.51
CA ALA A 484 -12.72 -4.52 -13.49
C ALA A 484 -11.81 -4.05 -12.34
N VAL A 485 -11.76 -2.73 -12.08
CA VAL A 485 -11.04 -2.18 -10.92
C VAL A 485 -11.63 -2.70 -9.62
N ALA A 486 -12.96 -2.65 -9.45
CA ALA A 486 -13.61 -3.16 -8.23
C ALA A 486 -13.28 -4.63 -7.98
N LEU A 487 -13.46 -5.50 -8.97
CA LEU A 487 -13.21 -6.94 -8.82
C LEU A 487 -11.73 -7.27 -8.54
N ALA A 488 -10.81 -6.46 -9.05
CA ALA A 488 -9.37 -6.61 -8.79
C ALA A 488 -8.95 -6.11 -7.40
N CYS A 489 -9.74 -5.22 -6.76
CA CYS A 489 -9.41 -4.68 -5.45
C CYS A 489 -9.75 -5.66 -4.31
N PRO A 490 -9.01 -5.59 -3.17
CA PRO A 490 -9.37 -6.31 -1.96
C PRO A 490 -10.76 -5.94 -1.49
N VAL A 491 -11.52 -6.93 -1.01
CA VAL A 491 -12.87 -6.75 -0.46
C VAL A 491 -12.85 -5.66 0.62
N GLY A 492 -13.81 -4.74 0.54
CA GLY A 492 -13.91 -3.63 1.49
C GLY A 492 -12.90 -2.51 1.32
N SER A 493 -11.92 -2.58 0.41
CA SER A 493 -10.99 -1.45 0.17
C SER A 493 -11.70 -0.19 -0.34
N VAL A 494 -11.16 0.99 -0.01
CA VAL A 494 -11.71 2.29 -0.44
C VAL A 494 -11.82 2.38 -1.96
N LEU A 495 -10.77 2.02 -2.70
CA LEU A 495 -10.77 2.07 -4.17
C LEU A 495 -11.81 1.12 -4.78
N GLY A 496 -11.96 -0.09 -4.23
CA GLY A 496 -13.00 -1.02 -4.66
C GLY A 496 -14.40 -0.49 -4.40
N ARG A 497 -14.63 0.14 -3.22
CA ARG A 497 -15.89 0.82 -2.90
C ARG A 497 -16.18 1.98 -3.84
N VAL A 498 -15.19 2.82 -4.16
CA VAL A 498 -15.31 3.94 -5.11
C VAL A 498 -15.66 3.40 -6.50
N ALA A 499 -14.93 2.41 -7.00
CA ALA A 499 -15.17 1.80 -8.31
C ALA A 499 -16.58 1.19 -8.42
N ALA A 500 -17.05 0.52 -7.37
CA ALA A 500 -18.37 -0.09 -7.29
C ALA A 500 -19.53 0.93 -7.35
N MET A 501 -19.30 2.21 -7.02
CA MET A 501 -20.35 3.25 -7.09
C MET A 501 -20.85 3.52 -8.51
N ALA A 502 -20.07 3.17 -9.55
CA ALA A 502 -20.52 3.26 -10.94
C ALA A 502 -21.81 2.46 -11.20
N THR A 503 -22.05 1.41 -10.39
CA THR A 503 -23.26 0.59 -10.38
C THR A 503 -24.47 1.38 -9.93
N ALA A 504 -24.39 2.06 -8.79
CA ALA A 504 -25.49 2.87 -8.27
C ALA A 504 -25.74 4.09 -9.17
N GLU A 505 -24.68 4.68 -9.75
CA GLU A 505 -24.82 5.78 -10.72
C GLU A 505 -25.62 5.32 -11.95
N ALA A 506 -25.42 4.08 -12.42
CA ALA A 506 -26.23 3.49 -13.48
C ALA A 506 -27.72 3.41 -13.10
N LEU A 507 -28.00 2.99 -11.88
CA LEU A 507 -29.36 2.91 -11.35
C LEU A 507 -30.05 4.28 -11.25
N VAL A 508 -29.31 5.33 -10.88
CA VAL A 508 -29.84 6.70 -10.81
C VAL A 508 -30.17 7.27 -12.19
N ASP A 509 -29.37 6.93 -13.21
CA ASP A 509 -29.59 7.33 -14.60
C ASP A 509 -30.60 6.42 -15.35
N ASP A 510 -31.30 5.51 -14.65
CA ASP A 510 -32.24 4.52 -15.21
C ASP A 510 -31.60 3.55 -16.25
N ASP A 511 -30.28 3.34 -16.15
CA ASP A 511 -29.53 2.37 -16.96
C ASP A 511 -29.57 0.98 -16.31
N GLN A 512 -30.73 0.33 -16.40
CA GLN A 512 -30.94 -1.01 -15.82
C GLN A 512 -29.95 -2.06 -16.33
N ALA A 513 -29.53 -1.96 -17.59
CA ALA A 513 -28.57 -2.89 -18.18
C ALA A 513 -27.15 -2.66 -17.63
N GLY A 514 -26.75 -1.39 -17.41
CA GLY A 514 -25.52 -1.04 -16.71
C GLY A 514 -25.54 -1.46 -15.24
N PHE A 515 -26.66 -1.22 -14.55
CA PHE A 515 -26.86 -1.63 -13.17
C PHE A 515 -26.62 -3.14 -13.00
N GLN A 516 -27.31 -3.98 -13.79
CA GLN A 516 -27.16 -5.43 -13.73
C GLN A 516 -25.73 -5.90 -14.07
N ARG A 517 -25.03 -5.17 -14.95
CA ARG A 517 -23.66 -5.48 -15.35
C ARG A 517 -22.64 -5.33 -14.22
N ALA A 518 -22.85 -4.42 -13.27
CA ALA A 518 -21.88 -4.09 -12.23
C ALA A 518 -22.35 -4.43 -10.80
N LEU A 519 -23.52 -5.06 -10.66
CA LEU A 519 -24.10 -5.44 -9.37
C LEU A 519 -23.18 -6.34 -8.53
N ASP A 520 -22.39 -7.20 -9.17
CA ASP A 520 -21.43 -8.08 -8.50
C ASP A 520 -20.28 -7.28 -7.83
N ALA A 521 -19.79 -6.24 -8.49
CA ALA A 521 -18.81 -5.31 -7.92
C ALA A 521 -19.36 -4.58 -6.69
N TRP A 522 -20.64 -4.15 -6.74
CA TRP A 522 -21.30 -3.58 -5.58
C TRP A 522 -21.38 -4.59 -4.42
N ALA A 523 -21.98 -5.76 -4.67
CA ALA A 523 -22.18 -6.78 -3.65
C ALA A 523 -20.87 -7.18 -2.96
N ARG A 524 -19.78 -7.28 -3.72
CA ARG A 524 -18.44 -7.57 -3.21
C ARG A 524 -17.94 -6.56 -2.18
N HIS A 525 -18.18 -5.26 -2.37
CA HIS A 525 -17.54 -4.21 -1.55
C HIS A 525 -18.47 -3.54 -0.55
N ARG A 526 -19.79 -3.59 -0.76
CA ARG A 526 -20.80 -2.94 0.08
C ARG A 526 -21.83 -3.92 0.64
N GLY A 527 -21.75 -5.20 0.26
CA GLY A 527 -22.73 -6.22 0.63
C GLY A 527 -23.99 -6.17 -0.24
N GLU A 528 -24.89 -7.11 0.00
CA GLU A 528 -26.23 -7.10 -0.59
C GLU A 528 -27.05 -5.95 0.00
N CYS A 529 -27.62 -5.10 -0.84
CA CYS A 529 -28.58 -4.10 -0.41
C CYS A 529 -29.60 -3.81 -1.53
N ASP A 530 -30.72 -3.23 -1.15
CA ASP A 530 -31.77 -2.84 -2.11
C ASP A 530 -31.43 -1.52 -2.84
N GLU A 531 -32.20 -1.22 -3.88
CA GLU A 531 -32.03 -0.01 -4.69
C GLU A 531 -32.11 1.29 -3.88
N ALA A 532 -32.95 1.33 -2.84
CA ALA A 532 -33.12 2.51 -2.00
C ALA A 532 -31.85 2.78 -1.19
N ALA A 533 -31.26 1.74 -0.59
CA ALA A 533 -29.99 1.83 0.12
C ALA A 533 -28.84 2.27 -0.80
N MET A 534 -28.81 1.82 -2.06
CA MET A 534 -27.81 2.26 -3.04
C MET A 534 -27.94 3.76 -3.37
N ARG A 535 -29.18 4.25 -3.55
CA ARG A 535 -29.44 5.67 -3.78
C ARG A 535 -29.02 6.53 -2.58
N THR A 536 -29.36 6.12 -1.37
CA THR A 536 -28.92 6.81 -0.14
C THR A 536 -27.41 6.82 0.02
N ALA A 537 -26.72 5.74 -0.37
CA ALA A 537 -25.26 5.71 -0.35
C ALA A 537 -24.68 6.80 -1.27
N LEU A 538 -25.18 6.93 -2.51
CA LEU A 538 -24.72 7.96 -3.45
C LEU A 538 -24.89 9.40 -2.93
N GLU A 539 -25.99 9.70 -2.24
CA GLU A 539 -26.24 11.04 -1.68
C GLU A 539 -25.21 11.45 -0.61
N ARG A 540 -24.62 10.47 0.07
CA ARG A 540 -23.62 10.69 1.13
C ARG A 540 -22.19 10.66 0.62
N GLU A 541 -21.97 10.24 -0.63
CA GLU A 541 -20.62 10.05 -1.15
C GLU A 541 -19.93 11.40 -1.43
N VAL A 542 -18.79 11.58 -0.77
CA VAL A 542 -17.85 12.68 -1.05
C VAL A 542 -17.00 12.36 -2.29
N TYR A 543 -16.77 11.07 -2.56
CA TYR A 543 -15.75 10.58 -3.49
C TYR A 543 -16.18 10.24 -4.90
#